data_AF-A0A367HR35-F1
#
_entry.id   AF-A0A367HR35-F1
#
_cell.length_a   1.000
_cell.length_b   1.000
_cell.length_c   1.000
_cell.angle_alpha   90.00
_cell.angle_beta   90.00
_cell.angle_gamma   90.00
#
_symmetry.space_group_name_H-M   'P 1'
#
loop_
_entity.id
_entity.type
_entity.pdbx_description
1 polymer ?
#
loop_
_entity_poly.entity_id
_entity_poly.type
_entity_poly.pdbx_seq_one_letter_code
_entity_poly.pdbx_strand_id
1 'polypeptide(L)'
;MQLVRQKGKSRTKVACVALGLGAALLVSGCSSEDGGSGRPGAQAAQQGPAGALTGYSEQLKRAEAARLAAVKKWGLAKPPLLAPAPPAVKPRITNRPGFETEGGDSLPPVFTTVPTKDRIVFLTIDDGAEKDPTFLKMMQELRIPYSAFLSDYLVKNDHEYFKKMQGLGVTLNNHTLNHRYMPALSYDEQRHEICDQQDKIGQWAGARPRLFRPPYGNYNEDTLKAAQSCGIKAAPLWAEEAFTDHMEWREWDRDLHPGDIILTHFRGREDWNGTMPDMVRQVMKVITDKGYAVARLEDYV
;
A
#
# COMPACT_ATOMS: atom_id res chain seq x y z
N MET A 1 -19.46 -18.76 -10.18
CA MET A 1 -18.89 -18.95 -11.54
C MET A 1 -17.76 -19.95 -11.43
N GLN A 2 -17.87 -21.13 -12.05
CA GLN A 2 -16.91 -22.24 -11.88
C GLN A 2 -15.61 -21.98 -12.66
N LEU A 3 -14.47 -21.99 -11.97
CA LEU A 3 -13.14 -22.01 -12.58
C LEU A 3 -12.60 -23.44 -12.58
N VAL A 4 -12.26 -23.93 -13.78
CA VAL A 4 -11.65 -25.24 -14.03
C VAL A 4 -10.17 -25.16 -13.67
N ARG A 5 -9.73 -26.02 -12.74
CA ARG A 5 -8.37 -26.06 -12.19
C ARG A 5 -7.51 -27.05 -12.99
N GLN A 6 -6.34 -26.64 -13.48
CA GLN A 6 -5.34 -27.57 -14.01
C GLN A 6 -4.01 -27.49 -13.23
N LYS A 7 -3.50 -28.67 -12.84
CA LYS A 7 -2.29 -28.90 -12.07
C LYS A 7 -1.08 -29.10 -12.99
N GLY A 8 0.06 -28.50 -12.67
CA GLY A 8 1.36 -28.79 -13.28
C GLY A 8 2.50 -28.68 -12.26
N LYS A 9 3.41 -29.67 -12.25
CA LYS A 9 4.36 -30.00 -11.17
C LYS A 9 5.64 -29.15 -11.18
N SER A 10 6.10 -28.78 -9.98
CA SER A 10 7.40 -28.17 -9.66
C SER A 10 8.60 -29.09 -9.93
N ARG A 11 9.74 -28.48 -10.30
CA ARG A 11 11.09 -28.98 -9.93
C ARG A 11 12.06 -27.83 -9.63
N THR A 12 12.51 -27.79 -8.39
CA THR A 12 13.55 -26.89 -7.83
C THR A 12 14.95 -27.35 -8.23
N LYS A 13 15.89 -26.40 -8.40
CA LYS A 13 17.33 -26.65 -8.23
C LYS A 13 17.95 -25.57 -7.35
N VAL A 14 18.67 -26.04 -6.33
CA VAL A 14 19.47 -25.28 -5.36
C VAL A 14 20.88 -25.13 -5.91
N ALA A 15 21.52 -23.98 -5.70
CA ALA A 15 22.97 -23.83 -5.81
C ALA A 15 23.50 -23.05 -4.59
N CYS A 16 24.45 -23.67 -3.89
CA CYS A 16 25.25 -23.10 -2.81
C CYS A 16 26.37 -22.21 -3.37
N VAL A 17 26.69 -21.10 -2.71
CA VAL A 17 28.01 -20.45 -2.80
C VAL A 17 28.46 -20.00 -1.41
N ALA A 18 29.76 -20.18 -1.18
CA ALA A 18 30.47 -20.25 0.07
C ALA A 18 30.84 -18.90 0.71
N LEU A 19 31.15 -19.00 2.01
CA LEU A 19 31.67 -18.00 2.93
C LEU A 19 33.03 -17.41 2.51
N GLY A 20 33.21 -16.12 2.77
CA GLY A 20 34.50 -15.46 2.88
C GLY A 20 34.59 -14.71 4.23
N LEU A 21 35.48 -15.18 5.11
CA LEU A 21 35.89 -14.53 6.35
C LEU A 21 36.88 -13.39 6.06
N GLY A 22 36.72 -12.26 6.76
CA GLY A 22 37.74 -11.21 6.87
C GLY A 22 37.62 -10.54 8.24
N ALA A 23 38.64 -10.71 9.08
CA ALA A 23 38.68 -10.26 10.46
C ALA A 23 39.49 -8.94 10.64
N ALA A 24 39.02 -8.17 11.63
CA ALA A 24 39.73 -7.31 12.58
C ALA A 24 40.64 -6.15 12.09
N LEU A 25 40.43 -4.95 12.67
CA LEU A 25 41.28 -4.41 13.74
C LEU A 25 40.69 -3.08 14.29
N LEU A 26 40.61 -3.00 15.62
CA LEU A 26 40.31 -1.81 16.42
C LEU A 26 41.61 -1.06 16.70
N VAL A 27 41.60 0.27 16.62
CA VAL A 27 42.51 1.12 17.40
C VAL A 27 41.74 2.34 17.90
N SER A 28 41.69 2.46 19.22
CA SER A 28 41.25 3.65 19.97
C SER A 28 42.42 4.62 20.13
N GLY A 29 42.15 5.92 20.08
CA GLY A 29 43.13 6.96 20.40
C GLY A 29 42.43 8.22 20.91
N CYS A 30 42.46 8.42 22.23
CA CYS A 30 42.16 9.70 22.87
C CYS A 30 43.48 10.45 23.07
N SER A 31 43.49 11.76 22.82
CA SER A 31 44.43 12.72 23.42
C SER A 31 43.79 14.11 23.39
N SER A 32 43.96 14.83 24.50
CA SER A 32 43.39 16.14 24.83
C SER A 32 44.48 17.20 25.02
N GLU A 33 44.03 18.46 25.21
CA GLU A 33 44.75 19.71 25.57
C GLU A 33 45.23 20.55 24.38
N ASP A 34 45.13 21.89 24.33
CA ASP A 34 44.35 22.92 25.05
C ASP A 34 44.55 24.25 24.28
N GLY A 35 43.64 25.23 24.39
CA GLY A 35 43.95 26.61 23.97
C GLY A 35 42.80 27.54 23.53
N GLY A 36 42.15 28.20 24.49
CA GLY A 36 42.01 29.67 24.48
C GLY A 36 40.87 30.39 23.72
N SER A 37 40.10 31.14 24.52
CA SER A 37 39.41 32.43 24.25
C SER A 37 37.89 32.41 24.00
N GLY A 38 37.20 33.21 24.81
CA GLY A 38 35.77 33.11 25.08
C GLY A 38 34.84 33.90 24.18
N ARG A 39 33.60 33.41 24.11
CA ARG A 39 32.36 34.12 23.81
C ARG A 39 31.24 33.48 24.66
N PRO A 40 30.26 34.23 25.19
CA PRO A 40 29.11 33.63 25.86
C PRO A 40 28.19 33.03 24.79
N GLY A 41 28.49 31.80 24.39
CA GLY A 41 27.60 30.98 23.60
C GLY A 41 26.46 30.51 24.48
N ALA A 42 25.22 30.74 24.06
CA ALA A 42 24.05 30.11 24.63
C ALA A 42 24.33 28.62 24.82
N GLN A 43 24.32 28.17 26.07
CA GLN A 43 24.35 26.74 26.40
C GLN A 43 23.08 26.12 25.83
N ALA A 44 23.15 25.67 24.57
CA ALA A 44 22.38 24.53 24.14
C ALA A 44 22.82 23.41 25.07
N ALA A 45 22.02 23.17 26.12
CA ALA A 45 22.21 22.02 26.99
C ALA A 45 22.26 20.80 26.06
N GLN A 46 23.46 20.26 25.85
CA GLN A 46 23.64 18.97 25.23
C GLN A 46 22.96 17.99 26.16
N GLN A 47 21.69 17.70 25.86
CA GLN A 47 20.93 16.71 26.58
C GLN A 47 21.72 15.41 26.45
N GLY A 48 22.29 14.94 27.56
CA GLY A 48 22.92 13.64 27.61
C GLY A 48 21.93 12.54 27.21
N PRO A 49 22.40 11.29 27.03
CA PRO A 49 21.58 10.17 26.55
C PRO A 49 20.23 10.02 27.29
N ALA A 50 20.20 10.30 28.60
CA ALA A 50 18.98 10.28 29.42
C ALA A 50 17.95 11.38 29.07
N GLY A 51 18.42 12.59 28.74
CA GLY A 51 17.55 13.70 28.31
C GLY A 51 16.93 13.45 26.93
N ALA A 52 17.72 12.88 26.01
CA ALA A 52 17.23 12.43 24.70
C ALA A 52 16.16 11.33 24.82
N LEU A 53 16.35 10.36 25.74
CA LEU A 53 15.37 9.31 26.01
C LEU A 53 14.07 9.86 26.62
N THR A 54 14.17 10.86 27.51
CA THR A 54 12.98 11.50 28.11
C THR A 54 12.20 12.29 27.06
N GLY A 55 12.89 13.07 26.21
CA GLY A 55 12.27 13.77 25.09
C GLY A 55 11.56 12.82 24.11
N TYR A 56 12.20 11.70 23.79
CA TYR A 56 11.62 10.66 22.95
C TYR A 56 10.37 10.03 23.57
N SER A 57 10.42 9.68 24.86
CA SER A 57 9.27 9.14 25.60
C SER A 57 8.08 10.11 25.60
N GLU A 58 8.31 11.40 25.84
CA GLU A 58 7.25 12.40 25.82
C GLU A 58 6.65 12.59 24.41
N GLN A 59 7.48 12.49 23.36
CA GLN A 59 7.00 12.51 21.98
C GLN A 59 6.08 11.30 21.69
N LEU A 60 6.42 10.10 22.16
CA LEU A 60 5.58 8.91 22.01
C LEU A 60 4.24 9.06 22.73
N LYS A 61 4.26 9.56 23.97
CA LYS A 61 3.01 9.82 24.72
C LYS A 61 2.10 10.80 24.01
N ARG A 62 2.66 11.91 23.50
CA ARG A 62 1.89 12.91 22.73
C ARG A 62 1.34 12.31 21.44
N ALA A 63 2.13 11.49 20.75
CA ALA A 63 1.69 10.82 19.54
C ALA A 63 0.53 9.85 19.79
N GLU A 64 0.56 9.10 20.90
CA GLU A 64 -0.54 8.21 21.28
C GLU A 64 -1.78 8.99 21.74
N ALA A 65 -1.60 10.05 22.54
CA ALA A 65 -2.71 10.90 22.94
C ALA A 65 -3.43 11.54 21.73
N ALA A 66 -2.66 12.03 20.75
CA ALA A 66 -3.22 12.56 19.51
C ALA A 66 -3.99 11.49 18.72
N ARG A 67 -3.47 10.26 18.67
CA ARG A 67 -4.12 9.12 18.00
C ARG A 67 -5.45 8.77 18.66
N LEU A 68 -5.50 8.69 20.00
CA LEU A 68 -6.73 8.42 20.74
C LEU A 68 -7.75 9.57 20.60
N ALA A 69 -7.29 10.82 20.56
CA ALA A 69 -8.15 11.97 20.29
C ALA A 69 -8.76 11.90 18.88
N ALA A 70 -7.98 11.51 17.86
CA ALA A 70 -8.48 11.30 16.51
C ALA A 70 -9.53 10.19 16.45
N VAL A 71 -9.30 9.05 17.12
CA VAL A 71 -10.26 7.94 17.22
C VAL A 71 -11.61 8.41 17.78
N LYS A 72 -11.59 9.20 18.86
CA LYS A 72 -12.81 9.80 19.42
C LYS A 72 -13.47 10.78 18.46
N LYS A 73 -12.68 11.68 17.85
CA LYS A 73 -13.17 12.69 16.90
C LYS A 73 -13.89 12.07 15.71
N TRP A 74 -13.35 10.97 15.18
CA TRP A 74 -13.88 10.28 14.02
C TRP A 74 -14.89 9.18 14.37
N GLY A 75 -15.26 9.02 15.65
CA GLY A 75 -16.31 8.09 16.06
C GLY A 75 -15.95 6.61 15.87
N LEU A 76 -14.67 6.25 15.93
CA LEU A 76 -14.26 4.84 15.91
C LEU A 76 -14.44 4.22 17.31
N ALA A 77 -15.00 3.01 17.37
CA ALA A 77 -15.21 2.29 18.62
C ALA A 77 -13.90 1.82 19.29
N LYS A 78 -12.91 1.47 18.46
CA LYS A 78 -11.57 1.04 18.89
C LYS A 78 -10.52 1.76 18.04
N PRO A 79 -9.34 2.06 18.61
CA PRO A 79 -8.25 2.60 17.83
C PRO A 79 -7.76 1.56 16.80
N PRO A 80 -7.54 1.92 15.52
CA PRO A 80 -6.94 1.01 14.55
C PRO A 80 -5.62 0.43 15.07
N LEU A 81 -5.37 -0.86 14.85
CA LEU A 81 -4.11 -1.46 15.27
C LEU A 81 -2.95 -0.92 14.44
N LEU A 82 -1.78 -0.73 15.08
CA LEU A 82 -0.57 -0.33 14.38
C LEU A 82 0.05 -1.56 13.72
N ALA A 83 0.39 -1.45 12.44
CA ALA A 83 1.13 -2.50 11.74
C ALA A 83 2.54 -2.62 12.35
N PRO A 84 3.13 -3.84 12.35
CA PRO A 84 4.54 -4.02 12.65
C PRO A 84 5.41 -3.25 11.63
N ALA A 85 6.69 -3.07 11.97
CA ALA A 85 7.65 -2.52 11.02
C ALA A 85 7.68 -3.38 9.75
N PRO A 86 7.75 -2.77 8.55
CA PRO A 86 7.90 -3.52 7.30
C PRO A 86 9.06 -4.52 7.32
N PRO A 87 8.94 -5.64 6.59
CA PRO A 87 10.01 -6.61 6.51
C PRO A 87 11.24 -5.99 5.82
N ALA A 88 12.43 -6.30 6.33
CA ALA A 88 13.68 -5.81 5.73
C ALA A 88 13.89 -6.32 4.29
N VAL A 89 13.30 -7.48 3.98
CA VAL A 89 13.28 -8.06 2.63
C VAL A 89 11.82 -8.31 2.24
N LYS A 90 11.39 -7.72 1.13
CA LYS A 90 10.03 -7.89 0.62
C LYS A 90 9.76 -9.37 0.29
N PRO A 91 8.57 -9.90 0.61
CA PRO A 91 8.20 -11.24 0.18
C PRO A 91 8.21 -11.33 -1.35
N ARG A 92 8.54 -12.51 -1.87
CA ARG A 92 8.40 -12.78 -3.30
C ARG A 92 6.92 -12.91 -3.64
N ILE A 93 6.41 -12.02 -4.49
CA ILE A 93 5.05 -12.10 -5.02
C ILE A 93 5.00 -13.09 -6.19
N THR A 94 3.99 -13.96 -6.17
CA THR A 94 3.70 -14.94 -7.22
C THR A 94 2.21 -14.89 -7.54
N ASN A 95 1.81 -15.53 -8.64
CA ASN A 95 0.40 -15.68 -8.96
C ASN A 95 -0.34 -16.39 -7.84
N ARG A 96 -1.57 -15.93 -7.56
CA ARG A 96 -2.52 -16.68 -6.75
C ARG A 96 -2.95 -17.93 -7.55
N PRO A 97 -3.04 -19.12 -6.92
CA PRO A 97 -3.56 -20.31 -7.59
C PRO A 97 -4.93 -20.07 -8.23
N GLY A 98 -5.05 -20.31 -9.53
CA GLY A 98 -6.24 -20.06 -10.35
C GLY A 98 -6.31 -18.68 -11.01
N PHE A 99 -5.26 -17.87 -10.89
CA PHE A 99 -5.12 -16.54 -11.50
C PHE A 99 -3.97 -16.50 -12.53
N GLU A 100 -3.41 -17.64 -12.88
CA GLU A 100 -2.37 -17.76 -13.89
C GLU A 100 -2.93 -17.58 -15.31
N THR A 101 -2.12 -17.00 -16.19
CA THR A 101 -2.33 -17.07 -17.65
C THR A 101 -1.31 -18.05 -18.26
N GLU A 102 -1.43 -18.35 -19.56
CA GLU A 102 -0.50 -19.27 -20.24
C GLU A 102 0.96 -18.78 -20.16
N GLY A 103 1.18 -17.47 -20.10
CA GLY A 103 2.51 -16.86 -19.89
C GLY A 103 3.15 -17.13 -18.52
N GLY A 104 2.41 -17.70 -17.57
CA GLY A 104 2.91 -18.17 -16.27
C GLY A 104 3.69 -17.11 -15.48
N ASP A 105 4.81 -17.52 -14.86
CA ASP A 105 5.64 -16.67 -14.00
C ASP A 105 6.50 -15.63 -14.75
N SER A 106 6.43 -15.61 -16.09
CA SER A 106 7.16 -14.63 -16.91
C SER A 106 6.44 -13.28 -17.01
N LEU A 107 5.15 -13.23 -16.65
CA LEU A 107 4.30 -12.04 -16.69
C LEU A 107 4.10 -11.45 -15.28
N PRO A 108 3.63 -10.20 -15.15
CA PRO A 108 3.34 -9.58 -13.86
C PRO A 108 2.40 -10.47 -13.03
N PRO A 109 2.77 -10.85 -11.79
CA PRO A 109 1.95 -11.75 -11.00
C PRO A 109 0.63 -11.11 -10.61
N VAL A 110 -0.44 -11.90 -10.65
CA VAL A 110 -1.78 -11.52 -10.20
C VAL A 110 -2.07 -12.18 -8.86
N PHE A 111 -2.40 -11.39 -7.85
CA PHE A 111 -2.51 -11.85 -6.47
C PHE A 111 -3.57 -11.07 -5.70
N THR A 112 -4.16 -11.68 -4.68
CA THR A 112 -5.15 -11.04 -3.78
C THR A 112 -4.63 -10.88 -2.36
N THR A 113 -3.50 -11.52 -2.05
CA THR A 113 -2.96 -11.69 -0.71
C THR A 113 -1.43 -11.66 -0.82
N VAL A 114 -0.79 -10.89 0.06
CA VAL A 114 0.67 -10.80 0.16
C VAL A 114 1.18 -11.87 1.14
N PRO A 115 2.25 -12.62 0.82
CA PRO A 115 2.79 -13.62 1.73
C PRO A 115 3.33 -12.98 3.03
N THR A 116 2.63 -13.16 4.14
CA THR A 116 3.06 -12.75 5.47
C THR A 116 2.45 -13.64 6.56
N LYS A 117 3.08 -13.66 7.74
CA LYS A 117 2.51 -14.27 8.96
C LYS A 117 1.93 -13.23 9.91
N ASP A 118 2.23 -11.95 9.68
CA ASP A 118 1.73 -10.88 10.50
C ASP A 118 0.23 -10.69 10.26
N ARG A 119 -0.51 -10.34 11.31
CA ARG A 119 -1.94 -10.04 11.22
C ARG A 119 -2.14 -8.63 10.66
N ILE A 120 -1.78 -8.48 9.39
CA ILE A 120 -1.94 -7.26 8.61
C ILE A 120 -2.79 -7.52 7.38
N VAL A 121 -3.45 -6.47 6.90
CA VAL A 121 -4.15 -6.40 5.62
C VAL A 121 -3.78 -5.10 4.90
N PHE A 122 -4.10 -5.00 3.62
CA PHE A 122 -3.74 -3.86 2.77
C PHE A 122 -4.99 -3.19 2.23
N LEU A 123 -5.27 -1.97 2.69
CA LEU A 123 -6.39 -1.18 2.17
C LEU A 123 -6.00 -0.53 0.85
N THR A 124 -6.79 -0.78 -0.19
CA THR A 124 -6.62 -0.22 -1.53
C THR A 124 -7.90 0.45 -2.00
N ILE A 125 -7.77 1.55 -2.74
CA ILE A 125 -8.91 2.36 -3.20
C ILE A 125 -8.80 2.61 -4.69
N ASP A 126 -9.81 2.20 -5.45
CA ASP A 126 -9.82 2.30 -6.91
C ASP A 126 -10.59 3.53 -7.40
N ASP A 127 -10.36 3.85 -8.67
CA ASP A 127 -10.97 4.90 -9.47
C ASP A 127 -10.45 6.31 -9.19
N GLY A 128 -11.05 6.99 -8.23
CA GLY A 128 -10.86 8.42 -7.96
C GLY A 128 -12.06 9.30 -8.30
N ALA A 129 -13.29 8.77 -8.30
CA ALA A 129 -14.49 9.56 -8.60
C ALA A 129 -14.76 10.63 -7.54
N GLU A 130 -14.84 10.24 -6.26
CA GLU A 130 -15.04 11.13 -5.10
C GLU A 130 -13.72 11.81 -4.65
N LYS A 131 -13.76 13.12 -4.36
CA LYS A 131 -12.60 13.92 -3.90
C LYS A 131 -12.86 14.58 -2.54
N ASP A 132 -13.34 13.80 -1.58
CA ASP A 132 -13.66 14.30 -0.24
C ASP A 132 -12.39 14.71 0.54
N PRO A 133 -12.20 16.00 0.90
CA PRO A 133 -11.07 16.43 1.72
C PRO A 133 -11.16 15.94 3.18
N THR A 134 -12.38 15.63 3.65
CA THR A 134 -12.63 15.08 5.00
C THR A 134 -12.04 13.68 5.12
N PHE A 135 -12.18 12.86 4.07
CA PHE A 135 -11.52 11.57 3.95
C PHE A 135 -9.99 11.68 4.11
N LEU A 136 -9.33 12.56 3.36
CA LEU A 136 -7.86 12.73 3.46
C LEU A 136 -7.45 13.12 4.90
N LYS A 137 -8.20 14.02 5.52
CA LYS A 137 -7.98 14.45 6.91
C LYS A 137 -8.15 13.29 7.89
N MET A 138 -9.18 12.47 7.72
CA MET A 138 -9.43 11.30 8.56
C MET A 138 -8.29 10.28 8.45
N MET A 139 -7.88 9.93 7.23
CA MET A 139 -6.79 8.98 7.01
C MET A 139 -5.47 9.48 7.59
N GLN A 140 -5.17 10.78 7.45
CA GLN A 140 -3.98 11.42 8.02
C GLN A 140 -3.99 11.38 9.56
N GLU A 141 -5.08 11.82 10.18
CA GLU A 141 -5.17 11.92 11.65
C GLU A 141 -5.18 10.54 12.32
N LEU A 142 -5.80 9.53 11.68
CA LEU A 142 -5.79 8.14 12.14
C LEU A 142 -4.53 7.37 11.72
N ARG A 143 -3.68 7.96 10.86
CA ARG A 143 -2.47 7.35 10.30
C ARG A 143 -2.74 5.99 9.64
N ILE A 144 -3.85 5.87 8.92
CA ILE A 144 -4.20 4.63 8.23
C ILE A 144 -3.48 4.62 6.88
N PRO A 145 -2.55 3.68 6.62
CA PRO A 145 -1.93 3.55 5.32
C PRO A 145 -2.92 2.97 4.29
N TYR A 146 -2.79 3.39 3.04
CA TYR A 146 -3.57 2.87 1.92
C TYR A 146 -2.82 3.11 0.61
N SER A 147 -3.24 2.42 -0.44
CA SER A 147 -2.76 2.61 -1.82
C SER A 147 -3.93 2.96 -2.73
N ALA A 148 -3.73 3.88 -3.68
CA ALA A 148 -4.76 4.28 -4.62
C ALA A 148 -4.45 3.74 -6.02
N PHE A 149 -5.45 3.24 -6.75
CA PHE A 149 -5.35 2.90 -8.18
C PHE A 149 -6.27 3.83 -8.96
N LEU A 150 -5.70 4.69 -9.80
CA LEU A 150 -6.41 5.82 -10.39
C LEU A 150 -6.70 5.64 -11.88
N SER A 151 -7.93 5.98 -12.26
CA SER A 151 -8.39 6.01 -13.66
C SER A 151 -8.33 7.44 -14.21
N ASP A 152 -7.62 7.67 -15.32
CA ASP A 152 -7.37 9.03 -15.84
C ASP A 152 -8.64 9.85 -16.01
N TYR A 153 -9.66 9.26 -16.62
CA TYR A 153 -10.90 9.95 -16.95
C TYR A 153 -11.60 10.56 -15.72
N LEU A 154 -11.35 10.02 -14.52
CA LEU A 154 -11.87 10.52 -13.25
C LEU A 154 -10.95 11.52 -12.57
N VAL A 155 -9.63 11.44 -12.78
CA VAL A 155 -8.66 12.21 -11.99
C VAL A 155 -8.02 13.37 -12.74
N LYS A 156 -8.11 13.40 -14.08
CA LYS A 156 -7.39 14.35 -14.95
C LYS A 156 -7.60 15.83 -14.63
N ASN A 157 -8.72 16.19 -14.02
CA ASN A 157 -9.06 17.57 -13.66
C ASN A 157 -8.79 17.90 -12.19
N ASP A 158 -8.37 16.91 -11.39
CA ASP A 158 -8.30 16.98 -9.92
C ASP A 158 -6.94 16.56 -9.37
N HIS A 159 -5.86 16.66 -10.16
CA HIS A 159 -4.52 16.23 -9.76
C HIS A 159 -4.07 16.79 -8.40
N GLU A 160 -4.47 18.02 -8.05
CA GLU A 160 -4.12 18.63 -6.77
C GLU A 160 -4.68 17.87 -5.55
N TYR A 161 -5.84 17.22 -5.67
CA TYR A 161 -6.37 16.34 -4.63
C TYR A 161 -5.45 15.13 -4.42
N PHE A 162 -5.07 14.46 -5.50
CA PHE A 162 -4.23 13.27 -5.46
C PHE A 162 -2.76 13.57 -5.14
N LYS A 163 -2.26 14.77 -5.46
CA LYS A 163 -0.94 15.24 -4.98
C LYS A 163 -0.92 15.47 -3.48
N LYS A 164 -2.00 16.01 -2.89
CA LYS A 164 -2.12 16.09 -1.43
C LYS A 164 -2.08 14.70 -0.80
N MET A 165 -2.82 13.75 -1.40
CA MET A 165 -2.80 12.34 -1.00
C MET A 165 -1.39 11.74 -1.07
N GLN A 166 -0.65 11.98 -2.16
CA GLN A 166 0.74 11.55 -2.31
C GLN A 166 1.65 12.17 -1.23
N GLY A 167 1.46 13.45 -0.90
CA GLY A 167 2.18 14.14 0.18
C GLY A 167 1.94 13.55 1.57
N LEU A 168 0.87 12.77 1.75
CA LEU A 168 0.59 11.98 2.96
C LEU A 168 1.25 10.60 2.96
N GLY A 169 2.05 10.27 1.93
CA GLY A 169 2.76 9.00 1.81
C GLY A 169 1.99 7.91 1.05
N VAL A 170 0.85 8.24 0.44
CA VAL A 170 0.03 7.31 -0.35
C VAL A 170 0.68 7.11 -1.71
N THR A 171 0.75 5.85 -2.15
CA THR A 171 1.19 5.52 -3.50
C THR A 171 0.04 5.60 -4.48
N LEU A 172 0.28 6.24 -5.63
CA LEU A 172 -0.67 6.32 -6.73
C LEU A 172 -0.30 5.28 -7.80
N ASN A 173 -1.25 4.39 -8.11
CA ASN A 173 -1.09 3.26 -9.00
C ASN A 173 -2.02 3.34 -10.21
N ASN A 174 -1.79 2.50 -11.21
CA ASN A 174 -2.47 2.57 -12.50
C ASN A 174 -3.80 1.80 -12.49
N HIS A 175 -4.90 2.45 -12.92
CA HIS A 175 -6.20 1.82 -13.14
C HIS A 175 -6.78 2.11 -14.54
N THR A 176 -5.91 2.18 -15.56
CA THR A 176 -6.20 2.53 -16.97
C THR A 176 -6.60 3.98 -17.22
N LEU A 177 -6.75 4.35 -18.49
CA LEU A 177 -7.21 5.67 -18.89
C LEU A 177 -8.72 5.81 -18.67
N ASN A 178 -9.49 4.85 -19.18
CA ASN A 178 -10.95 5.01 -19.37
C ASN A 178 -11.77 3.91 -18.68
N HIS A 179 -11.14 3.08 -17.85
CA HIS A 179 -11.80 1.99 -17.11
C HIS A 179 -12.57 1.03 -18.05
N ARG A 180 -11.99 0.73 -19.21
CA ARG A 180 -12.58 -0.19 -20.20
C ARG A 180 -12.40 -1.64 -19.75
N TYR A 181 -13.32 -2.50 -20.18
CA TYR A 181 -13.19 -3.94 -19.98
C TYR A 181 -12.04 -4.51 -20.84
N MET A 182 -10.87 -4.67 -20.24
CA MET A 182 -9.61 -5.00 -20.92
C MET A 182 -9.69 -6.23 -21.85
N PRO A 183 -10.32 -7.36 -21.47
CA PRO A 183 -10.37 -8.55 -22.33
C PRO A 183 -11.14 -8.39 -23.64
N ALA A 184 -11.99 -7.36 -23.77
CA ALA A 184 -12.70 -7.07 -25.02
C ALA A 184 -11.90 -6.16 -25.98
N LEU A 185 -10.71 -5.72 -25.58
CA LEU A 185 -9.85 -4.84 -26.37
C LEU A 185 -8.75 -5.64 -27.06
N SER A 186 -8.32 -5.16 -28.23
CA SER A 186 -7.09 -5.64 -28.87
C SER A 186 -5.87 -5.37 -27.98
N TYR A 187 -4.77 -6.12 -28.18
CA TYR A 187 -3.52 -5.90 -27.43
C TYR A 187 -3.04 -4.44 -27.48
N ASP A 188 -3.09 -3.79 -28.65
CA ASP A 188 -2.64 -2.41 -28.80
C ASP A 188 -3.53 -1.41 -28.06
N GLU A 189 -4.85 -1.63 -28.04
CA GLU A 189 -5.78 -0.84 -27.23
C GLU A 189 -5.55 -1.05 -25.74
N GLN A 190 -5.31 -2.29 -25.29
CA GLN A 190 -4.96 -2.58 -23.90
C GLN A 190 -3.65 -1.89 -23.49
N ARG A 191 -2.64 -1.96 -24.37
CA ARG A 191 -1.36 -1.28 -24.18
C ARG A 191 -1.53 0.22 -24.12
N HIS A 192 -2.36 0.82 -24.97
CA HIS A 192 -2.69 2.24 -24.90
C HIS A 192 -3.33 2.62 -23.56
N GLU A 193 -4.35 1.88 -23.12
CA GLU A 193 -5.01 2.12 -21.82
C GLU A 193 -4.03 2.08 -20.64
N ILE A 194 -3.02 1.19 -20.67
CA ILE A 194 -2.07 1.02 -19.55
C ILE A 194 -0.87 1.98 -19.66
N CYS A 195 -0.20 2.02 -20.82
CA CYS A 195 1.03 2.79 -21.00
C CYS A 195 0.77 4.29 -20.90
N ASP A 196 -0.28 4.80 -21.53
CA ASP A 196 -0.56 6.24 -21.48
C ASP A 196 -0.95 6.67 -20.07
N GLN A 197 -1.67 5.81 -19.31
CA GLN A 197 -1.94 6.10 -17.91
C GLN A 197 -0.68 6.07 -17.04
N GLN A 198 0.25 5.14 -17.30
CA GLN A 198 1.57 5.13 -16.68
C GLN A 198 2.31 6.45 -16.92
N ASP A 199 2.28 6.93 -18.16
CA ASP A 199 2.96 8.16 -18.59
C ASP A 199 2.33 9.39 -17.94
N LYS A 200 0.99 9.48 -17.95
CA LYS A 200 0.25 10.58 -17.32
C LYS A 200 0.54 10.67 -15.83
N ILE A 201 0.37 9.58 -15.07
CA ILE A 201 0.71 9.58 -13.64
C ILE A 201 2.19 9.95 -13.44
N GLY A 202 3.10 9.43 -14.28
CA GLY A 202 4.51 9.82 -14.24
C GLY A 202 4.74 11.33 -14.41
N GLN A 203 4.01 11.97 -15.33
CA GLN A 203 4.12 13.40 -15.62
C GLN A 203 3.62 14.27 -14.47
N TRP A 204 2.43 13.99 -13.91
CA TRP A 204 1.83 14.88 -12.91
C TRP A 204 2.13 14.50 -11.46
N ALA A 205 2.44 13.23 -11.17
CA ALA A 205 2.79 12.74 -9.83
C ALA A 205 4.30 12.49 -9.65
N GLY A 206 5.10 12.67 -10.71
CA GLY A 206 6.57 12.64 -10.66
C GLY A 206 7.21 11.25 -10.66
N ALA A 207 6.41 10.17 -10.64
CA ALA A 207 6.92 8.81 -10.77
C ALA A 207 5.92 7.91 -11.49
N ARG A 208 6.43 7.08 -12.40
CA ARG A 208 5.68 6.00 -13.04
C ARG A 208 5.25 4.98 -11.99
N PRO A 209 3.98 4.56 -11.95
CA PRO A 209 3.57 3.48 -11.07
C PRO A 209 4.28 2.16 -11.36
N ARG A 210 4.28 1.29 -10.34
CA ARG A 210 4.80 -0.08 -10.43
C ARG A 210 3.70 -1.13 -10.42
N LEU A 211 2.52 -0.77 -9.90
CA LEU A 211 1.37 -1.65 -9.80
C LEU A 211 0.27 -1.16 -10.75
N PHE A 212 -0.46 -2.12 -11.28
CA PHE A 212 -1.62 -1.90 -12.14
C PHE A 212 -2.73 -2.82 -11.71
N ARG A 213 -3.95 -2.31 -11.60
CA ARG A 213 -5.13 -3.14 -11.36
C ARG A 213 -6.03 -3.06 -12.60
N PRO A 214 -6.40 -4.19 -13.23
CA PRO A 214 -7.33 -4.15 -14.36
C PRO A 214 -8.75 -3.79 -13.88
N PRO A 215 -9.49 -2.95 -14.62
CA PRO A 215 -10.90 -2.67 -14.37
C PRO A 215 -11.72 -3.95 -14.19
N TYR A 216 -12.64 -3.93 -13.22
CA TYR A 216 -13.48 -5.07 -12.85
C TYR A 216 -12.73 -6.32 -12.36
N GLY A 217 -11.41 -6.22 -12.14
CA GLY A 217 -10.54 -7.35 -11.82
C GLY A 217 -10.32 -8.33 -12.98
N ASN A 218 -10.71 -7.95 -14.20
CA ASN A 218 -10.74 -8.86 -15.34
C ASN A 218 -9.60 -8.58 -16.32
N TYR A 219 -8.87 -9.62 -16.69
CA TYR A 219 -7.69 -9.56 -17.54
C TYR A 219 -7.58 -10.83 -18.39
N ASN A 220 -6.82 -10.75 -19.47
CA ASN A 220 -6.35 -11.90 -20.23
C ASN A 220 -4.82 -11.85 -20.36
N GLU A 221 -4.23 -12.77 -21.13
CA GLU A 221 -2.78 -12.81 -21.32
C GLU A 221 -2.25 -11.54 -21.99
N ASP A 222 -2.99 -11.00 -22.97
CA ASP A 222 -2.63 -9.74 -23.63
C ASP A 222 -2.61 -8.57 -22.65
N THR A 223 -3.52 -8.54 -21.67
CA THR A 223 -3.51 -7.53 -20.59
C THR A 223 -2.19 -7.56 -19.82
N LEU A 224 -1.73 -8.75 -19.44
CA LEU A 224 -0.50 -8.90 -18.65
C LEU A 224 0.76 -8.66 -19.48
N LYS A 225 0.76 -9.04 -20.76
CA LYS A 225 1.84 -8.69 -21.73
C LYS A 225 1.92 -7.17 -21.92
N ALA A 226 0.77 -6.53 -22.13
CA ALA A 226 0.70 -5.07 -22.26
C ALA A 226 1.22 -4.40 -21.00
N ALA A 227 0.74 -4.82 -19.82
CA ALA A 227 1.21 -4.33 -18.52
C ALA A 227 2.73 -4.47 -18.37
N GLN A 228 3.30 -5.64 -18.68
CA GLN A 228 4.74 -5.86 -18.65
C GLN A 228 5.50 -4.88 -19.56
N SER A 229 5.03 -4.73 -20.80
CA SER A 229 5.64 -3.83 -21.79
C SER A 229 5.63 -2.36 -21.33
N CYS A 230 4.64 -1.98 -20.51
CA CYS A 230 4.51 -0.63 -19.93
C CYS A 230 5.31 -0.44 -18.63
N GLY A 231 6.01 -1.47 -18.15
CA GLY A 231 6.87 -1.44 -16.97
C GLY A 231 6.22 -1.87 -15.65
N ILE A 232 4.98 -2.38 -15.70
CA ILE A 232 4.27 -2.89 -14.51
C ILE A 232 5.00 -4.10 -13.93
N LYS A 233 5.06 -4.15 -12.60
CA LYS A 233 5.74 -5.20 -11.83
C LYS A 233 4.80 -6.23 -11.25
N ALA A 234 3.57 -5.86 -10.90
CA ALA A 234 2.57 -6.78 -10.38
C ALA A 234 1.15 -6.22 -10.55
N ALA A 235 0.17 -7.12 -10.52
CA ALA A 235 -1.24 -6.79 -10.67
C ALA A 235 -2.07 -7.24 -9.45
N PRO A 236 -2.12 -6.44 -8.37
CA PRO A 236 -2.91 -6.78 -7.20
C PRO A 236 -4.40 -6.70 -7.52
N LEU A 237 -5.12 -7.76 -7.17
CA LEU A 237 -6.58 -7.78 -7.05
C LEU A 237 -6.93 -7.70 -5.55
N TRP A 238 -8.05 -8.29 -5.14
CA TRP A 238 -8.54 -8.21 -3.77
C TRP A 238 -9.15 -9.53 -3.30
N ALA A 239 -9.03 -9.77 -1.99
CA ALA A 239 -9.66 -10.87 -1.27
C ALA A 239 -11.00 -10.43 -0.67
N GLU A 240 -11.14 -9.15 -0.32
CA GLU A 240 -12.39 -8.56 0.18
C GLU A 240 -12.70 -7.23 -0.49
N GLU A 241 -13.97 -6.88 -0.51
CA GLU A 241 -14.43 -5.55 -0.91
C GLU A 241 -15.22 -4.90 0.24
N ALA A 242 -14.86 -3.65 0.53
CA ALA A 242 -15.42 -2.89 1.64
C ALA A 242 -16.38 -1.81 1.15
N PHE A 243 -17.58 -1.81 1.74
CA PHE A 243 -18.63 -0.83 1.51
C PHE A 243 -18.94 -0.07 2.82
N THR A 244 -19.86 0.90 2.75
CA THR A 244 -20.24 1.72 3.91
C THR A 244 -20.98 0.93 5.02
N ASP A 245 -21.57 -0.21 4.69
CA ASP A 245 -22.45 -0.99 5.57
C ASP A 245 -22.09 -2.48 5.66
N HIS A 246 -21.30 -3.02 4.73
CA HIS A 246 -20.91 -4.43 4.72
C HIS A 246 -19.53 -4.68 4.10
N MET A 247 -19.09 -5.93 4.17
CA MET A 247 -17.91 -6.45 3.47
C MET A 247 -18.38 -7.60 2.58
N GLU A 248 -17.85 -7.66 1.37
CA GLU A 248 -17.91 -8.84 0.50
C GLU A 248 -16.61 -9.63 0.60
N TRP A 249 -16.71 -10.95 0.49
CA TRP A 249 -15.60 -11.87 0.78
C TRP A 249 -15.42 -12.83 -0.38
N ARG A 250 -14.18 -12.97 -0.85
CA ARG A 250 -13.82 -13.95 -1.87
C ARG A 250 -13.71 -15.36 -1.28
N GLU A 251 -13.24 -15.47 -0.05
CA GLU A 251 -13.10 -16.75 0.65
C GLU A 251 -14.42 -17.16 1.34
N TRP A 252 -14.64 -18.47 1.39
CA TRP A 252 -15.89 -19.08 1.84
C TRP A 252 -16.16 -18.91 3.34
N ASP A 253 -15.11 -18.74 4.14
CA ASP A 253 -15.19 -18.55 5.59
C ASP A 253 -15.54 -17.12 6.01
N ARG A 254 -15.51 -16.18 5.04
CA ARG A 254 -15.88 -14.78 5.24
C ARG A 254 -15.06 -14.12 6.35
N ASP A 255 -13.77 -14.42 6.38
CA ASP A 255 -12.80 -13.89 7.34
C ASP A 255 -11.59 -13.24 6.66
N LEU A 256 -10.90 -12.39 7.41
CA LEU A 256 -9.62 -11.81 7.00
C LEU A 256 -8.50 -12.81 7.27
N HIS A 257 -7.57 -12.90 6.33
CA HIS A 257 -6.34 -13.65 6.42
C HIS A 257 -5.12 -12.73 6.43
N PRO A 258 -3.99 -13.18 7.00
CA PRO A 258 -2.72 -12.48 6.91
C PRO A 258 -2.36 -12.12 5.47
N GLY A 259 -2.23 -10.82 5.23
CA GLY A 259 -1.79 -10.26 3.97
C GLY A 259 -2.89 -9.99 2.96
N ASP A 260 -4.16 -10.15 3.32
CA ASP A 260 -5.26 -9.90 2.38
C ASP A 260 -5.30 -8.45 1.91
N ILE A 261 -5.67 -8.28 0.64
CA ILE A 261 -5.85 -6.98 0.01
C ILE A 261 -7.35 -6.68 -0.01
N ILE A 262 -7.72 -5.59 0.64
CA ILE A 262 -9.08 -5.07 0.70
C ILE A 262 -9.24 -4.00 -0.36
N LEU A 263 -10.24 -4.16 -1.22
CA LEU A 263 -10.69 -3.15 -2.18
C LEU A 263 -11.77 -2.28 -1.57
N THR A 264 -11.75 -1.00 -1.92
CA THR A 264 -12.93 -0.12 -1.91
C THR A 264 -12.78 0.90 -3.04
N HIS A 265 -13.71 1.83 -3.18
CA HIS A 265 -13.72 2.78 -4.28
C HIS A 265 -13.85 4.21 -3.77
N PHE A 266 -13.33 5.18 -4.50
CA PHE A 266 -13.58 6.60 -4.21
C PHE A 266 -15.04 6.96 -4.55
N ARG A 267 -15.96 6.71 -3.62
CA ARG A 267 -17.41 6.85 -3.81
C ARG A 267 -18.04 7.66 -2.68
N GLY A 268 -19.05 8.45 -3.05
CA GLY A 268 -19.78 9.34 -2.14
C GLY A 268 -21.25 8.96 -2.01
N ARG A 269 -22.06 9.93 -1.54
CA ARG A 269 -23.50 9.73 -1.32
C ARG A 269 -24.31 9.48 -2.60
N GLU A 270 -23.71 9.77 -3.76
CA GLU A 270 -24.33 9.52 -5.07
C GLU A 270 -24.34 8.02 -5.40
N ASP A 271 -23.35 7.27 -4.90
CA ASP A 271 -23.18 5.83 -5.17
C ASP A 271 -23.52 4.96 -3.95
N TRP A 272 -23.30 5.48 -2.74
CA TRP A 272 -23.50 4.76 -1.48
C TRP A 272 -24.46 5.47 -0.54
N ASN A 273 -25.06 4.73 0.38
CA ASN A 273 -25.75 5.31 1.54
C ASN A 273 -24.73 5.75 2.63
N GLY A 274 -23.74 6.55 2.25
CA GLY A 274 -22.65 6.96 3.12
C GLY A 274 -21.58 7.76 2.40
N THR A 275 -20.58 8.17 3.16
CA THR A 275 -19.41 8.92 2.71
C THR A 275 -18.15 8.06 2.83
N MET A 276 -17.04 8.52 2.23
CA MET A 276 -15.74 7.89 2.41
C MET A 276 -15.35 7.74 3.90
N PRO A 277 -15.52 8.75 4.78
CA PRO A 277 -15.37 8.54 6.22
C PRO A 277 -16.24 7.44 6.82
N ASP A 278 -17.47 7.27 6.34
CA ASP A 278 -18.37 6.21 6.82
C ASP A 278 -17.85 4.82 6.42
N MET A 279 -17.36 4.68 5.19
CA MET A 279 -16.67 3.48 4.71
C MET A 279 -15.43 3.20 5.57
N VAL A 280 -14.58 4.20 5.85
CA VAL A 280 -13.38 4.02 6.69
C VAL A 280 -13.76 3.54 8.09
N ARG A 281 -14.80 4.11 8.71
CA ARG A 281 -15.29 3.65 10.02
C ARG A 281 -15.72 2.19 9.97
N GLN A 282 -16.45 1.79 8.92
CA GLN A 282 -16.93 0.43 8.76
C GLN A 282 -15.78 -0.58 8.58
N VAL A 283 -14.88 -0.33 7.63
CA VAL A 283 -13.77 -1.25 7.35
C VAL A 283 -12.78 -1.31 8.52
N MET A 284 -12.49 -0.18 9.19
CA MET A 284 -11.63 -0.18 10.39
C MET A 284 -12.25 -0.92 11.55
N LYS A 285 -13.58 -0.88 11.71
CA LYS A 285 -14.27 -1.68 12.72
C LYS A 285 -14.04 -3.17 12.47
N VAL A 286 -14.24 -3.65 11.24
CA VAL A 286 -14.05 -5.06 10.88
C VAL A 286 -12.61 -5.51 11.11
N ILE A 287 -11.65 -4.74 10.58
CA ILE A 287 -10.21 -5.04 10.69
C ILE A 287 -9.77 -5.09 12.16
N THR A 288 -10.13 -4.06 12.94
CA THR A 288 -9.70 -3.95 14.34
C THR A 288 -10.37 -4.99 15.23
N ASP A 289 -11.66 -5.27 15.04
CA ASP A 289 -12.39 -6.30 15.81
C ASP A 289 -11.83 -7.70 15.56
N LYS A 290 -11.38 -7.97 14.33
CA LYS A 290 -10.72 -9.23 13.96
C LYS A 290 -9.26 -9.29 14.40
N GLY A 291 -8.69 -8.21 14.94
CA GLY A 291 -7.31 -8.19 15.44
C GLY A 291 -6.25 -8.01 14.35
N TYR A 292 -6.60 -7.36 13.24
CA TYR A 292 -5.69 -7.01 12.16
C TYR A 292 -5.31 -5.52 12.20
N ALA A 293 -4.13 -5.20 11.67
CA ALA A 293 -3.69 -3.85 11.37
C ALA A 293 -3.69 -3.59 9.86
N VAL A 294 -3.69 -2.32 9.45
CA VAL A 294 -3.50 -1.95 8.03
C VAL A 294 -2.04 -1.61 7.79
N ALA A 295 -1.43 -2.25 6.81
CA ALA A 295 -0.08 -1.95 6.34
C ALA A 295 -0.11 -1.30 4.95
N ARG A 296 0.98 -0.65 4.56
CA ARG A 296 1.14 -0.08 3.22
C ARG A 296 1.56 -1.17 2.24
N LEU A 297 0.85 -1.30 1.11
CA LEU A 297 1.07 -2.38 0.15
C LEU A 297 2.48 -2.35 -0.45
N GLU A 298 2.98 -1.16 -0.78
CA GLU A 298 4.29 -1.01 -1.44
C GLU A 298 5.48 -1.30 -0.52
N ASP A 299 5.25 -1.46 0.78
CA ASP A 299 6.29 -1.92 1.69
C ASP A 299 6.54 -3.43 1.55
N TYR A 300 5.64 -4.16 0.87
CA TYR A 300 5.68 -5.62 0.71
C TYR A 300 5.75 -6.09 -0.75
N VAL A 301 5.55 -5.19 -1.74
CA VAL A 301 5.50 -5.51 -3.19
C VAL A 301 6.59 -4.79 -3.98
#